data_AF-A0AAQ4FA13-F1
#
_entry.id   AF-A0AAQ4FA13-F1
#
_cell.length_a   1.000
_cell.length_b   1.000
_cell.length_c   1.000
_cell.angle_alpha   90.00
_cell.angle_beta   90.00
_cell.angle_gamma   90.00
#
_symmetry.space_group_name_H-M   'P 1'
#
loop_
_entity.id
_entity.type
_entity.pdbx_description
1 polymer ?
#
loop_
_entity_poly.entity_id
_entity_poly.type
_entity_poly.pdbx_seq_one_letter_code
_entity_poly.pdbx_strand_id
1 'polypeptide(L)'
;MEDHEMTLLNEPDLSSRRGSSVARDTTPDFSWLSGTLDVSWRSEEVHLGSNHSMIGTTIRGSLYRDVLGTARIADWDMRKCTQEQEEVYEEESEQAETQQIYTEWARDQKKALQKFTQEIATTSQTLYVDAALETSETQ
;
A
#
# COMPACT_ATOMS: atom_id res chain seq x y z
N MET A 1 -0.49 27.84 14.65
CA MET A 1 -0.74 26.38 14.58
C MET A 1 -2.24 26.25 14.57
N GLU A 2 -2.78 25.71 13.47
CA GLU A 2 -4.21 25.44 13.35
C GLU A 2 -4.52 24.14 14.11
N ASP A 3 -5.59 24.15 14.90
CA ASP A 3 -6.12 22.94 15.52
C ASP A 3 -7.16 22.35 14.57
N HIS A 4 -6.97 21.09 14.19
CA HIS A 4 -7.83 20.39 13.23
C HIS A 4 -8.89 19.50 13.92
N GLU A 5 -9.04 19.60 15.25
CA GLU A 5 -10.04 18.85 16.04
C GLU A 5 -9.97 17.33 15.79
N MET A 6 -8.75 16.79 15.73
CA MET A 6 -8.50 15.37 15.48
C MET A 6 -8.21 14.62 16.78
N THR A 7 -8.82 13.45 16.93
CA THR A 7 -8.58 12.54 18.05
C THR A 7 -7.58 11.45 17.66
N LEU A 8 -6.53 11.29 18.46
CA LEU A 8 -5.59 10.18 18.32
C LEU A 8 -6.25 8.88 18.85
N LEU A 9 -6.25 7.83 18.03
CA LEU A 9 -6.91 6.56 18.36
C LEU A 9 -5.97 5.52 19.01
N ASN A 10 -4.66 5.77 19.00
CA ASN A 10 -3.66 4.82 19.48
C ASN A 10 -3.83 4.47 20.95
N GLU A 11 -3.79 3.17 21.25
CA GLU A 11 -3.68 2.70 22.63
C GLU A 11 -2.21 2.79 23.08
N PRO A 12 -1.93 3.48 24.21
CA PRO A 12 -0.55 3.76 24.63
C PRO A 12 0.22 2.50 25.04
N ASP A 13 -0.48 1.44 25.41
CA ASP A 13 0.11 0.19 25.89
C ASP A 13 0.45 -0.80 24.76
N LEU A 14 0.09 -0.46 23.51
CA LEU A 14 0.28 -1.33 22.36
C LEU A 14 1.34 -0.75 21.41
N SER A 15 2.44 -1.48 21.24
CA SER A 15 3.47 -1.14 20.26
C SER A 15 3.00 -1.47 18.84
N SER A 16 3.20 -0.54 17.91
CA SER A 16 3.00 -0.78 16.48
C SER A 16 4.28 -1.25 15.78
N ARG A 17 5.44 -1.15 16.45
CA ARG A 17 6.72 -1.65 15.96
C ARG A 17 7.46 -2.37 17.07
N ARG A 18 7.81 -3.63 16.80
CA ARG A 18 8.66 -4.44 17.66
C ARG A 18 10.11 -4.02 17.52
N GLY A 19 10.74 -3.78 18.65
CA GLY A 19 12.16 -3.52 18.78
C GLY A 19 13.01 -4.75 18.46
N SER A 20 14.32 -4.56 18.51
CA SER A 20 15.30 -5.64 18.38
C SER A 20 16.15 -5.70 19.66
N SER A 21 17.20 -6.53 19.69
CA SER A 21 18.12 -6.57 20.84
C SER A 21 18.80 -5.23 21.16
N VAL A 22 18.77 -4.27 20.22
CA VAL A 22 19.39 -2.95 20.35
C VAL A 22 18.40 -1.78 20.40
N ALA A 23 17.10 -2.04 20.21
CA ALA A 23 16.07 -1.02 20.14
C ALA A 23 14.80 -1.47 20.87
N ARG A 24 14.16 -0.58 21.63
CA ARG A 24 12.91 -0.89 22.33
C ARG A 24 11.72 -0.92 21.38
N ASP A 25 10.63 -1.53 21.83
CA ASP A 25 9.33 -1.43 21.18
C ASP A 25 8.88 0.04 21.12
N THR A 26 8.27 0.41 19.99
CA THR A 26 7.84 1.79 19.72
C THR A 26 6.46 1.81 19.03
N THR A 27 5.83 2.98 19.01
CA THR A 27 4.52 3.18 18.35
C THR A 27 4.61 4.32 17.33
N PRO A 28 5.37 4.15 16.23
CA PRO A 28 5.51 5.19 15.20
C PRO A 28 4.30 5.33 14.28
N ASP A 29 3.38 4.36 14.28
CA ASP A 29 2.22 4.34 13.39
C ASP A 29 1.00 4.93 14.11
N PHE A 30 0.45 6.02 13.59
CA PHE A 30 -0.65 6.75 14.23
C PHE A 30 -1.93 6.71 13.41
N SER A 31 -3.05 6.53 14.09
CA SER A 31 -4.39 6.63 13.50
C SER A 31 -5.14 7.78 14.14
N TRP A 32 -5.64 8.69 13.31
CA TRP A 32 -6.37 9.87 13.75
C TRP A 32 -7.78 9.87 13.18
N LEU A 33 -8.73 10.40 13.95
CA LEU A 33 -10.12 10.55 13.55
C LEU A 33 -10.55 12.00 13.68
N SER A 34 -11.29 12.50 12.69
CA SER A 34 -12.06 13.74 12.81
C SER A 34 -13.54 13.41 12.99
N GLY A 35 -14.20 14.07 13.95
CA GLY A 35 -15.61 13.87 14.27
C GLY A 35 -15.88 12.85 15.39
N THR A 36 -17.16 12.57 15.63
CA THR A 36 -17.65 11.67 16.69
C THR A 36 -18.20 10.38 16.09
N LEU A 37 -17.34 9.37 15.96
CA LEU A 37 -17.73 8.00 15.61
C LEU A 37 -17.36 7.07 16.78
N ASP A 38 -18.17 6.04 17.00
CA ASP A 38 -17.81 4.96 17.91
C ASP A 38 -16.72 4.11 17.22
N VAL A 39 -15.48 4.26 17.67
CA VAL A 39 -14.29 3.67 17.05
C VAL A 39 -13.53 2.86 18.07
N SER A 40 -13.08 1.68 17.66
CA SER A 40 -12.11 0.89 18.43
C SER A 40 -10.84 0.69 17.61
N TRP A 41 -9.69 0.86 18.25
CA TRP A 41 -8.37 0.67 17.67
C TRP A 41 -7.69 -0.53 18.34
N ARG A 42 -6.94 -1.32 17.57
CA ARG A 42 -6.11 -2.39 18.11
C ARG A 42 -4.85 -2.63 17.26
N SER A 43 -3.75 -2.96 17.93
CA SER A 43 -2.59 -3.60 17.31
C SER A 43 -2.88 -5.10 17.25
N GLU A 44 -2.84 -5.69 16.05
CA GLU A 44 -3.20 -7.10 15.83
C GLU A 44 -2.07 -8.07 16.23
N GLU A 45 -0.89 -7.55 16.61
CA GLU A 45 0.34 -8.33 16.87
C GLU A 45 0.75 -9.29 15.74
N VAL A 46 0.16 -9.12 14.55
CA VAL A 46 0.52 -9.86 13.34
C VAL A 46 1.60 -9.07 12.60
N HIS A 47 2.73 -9.73 12.38
CA HIS A 47 3.93 -9.17 11.75
C HIS A 47 4.19 -9.91 10.44
N LEU A 48 3.74 -9.36 9.31
CA LEU A 48 3.85 -10.00 7.98
C LEU A 48 5.29 -9.93 7.44
N GLY A 49 6.24 -10.55 8.14
CA GLY A 49 7.66 -10.57 7.76
C GLY A 49 8.40 -9.23 8.00
N SER A 50 7.75 -8.23 8.59
CA SER A 50 8.36 -6.96 9.02
C SER A 50 8.37 -6.83 10.54
N ASN A 51 9.02 -5.79 11.07
CA ASN A 51 8.97 -5.47 12.49
C ASN A 51 7.78 -4.58 12.88
N HIS A 52 6.88 -4.28 11.94
CA HIS A 52 5.64 -3.55 12.22
C HIS A 52 4.49 -4.53 12.48
N SER A 53 3.59 -4.16 13.39
CA SER A 53 2.33 -4.85 13.63
C SER A 53 1.27 -4.33 12.67
N MET A 54 0.38 -5.22 12.22
CA MET A 54 -0.86 -4.78 11.56
C MET A 54 -1.73 -4.02 12.56
N ILE A 55 -2.36 -2.94 12.10
CA ILE A 55 -3.25 -2.09 12.90
C ILE A 55 -4.67 -2.24 12.36
N GLY A 56 -5.60 -2.59 13.26
CA GLY A 56 -7.01 -2.69 12.97
C GLY A 56 -7.77 -1.52 13.58
N THR A 57 -8.55 -0.81 12.76
CA THR A 57 -9.49 0.20 13.25
C THR A 57 -10.90 -0.22 12.85
N THR A 58 -11.79 -0.35 13.83
CA THR A 58 -13.22 -0.62 13.58
C THR A 58 -13.99 0.66 13.80
N ILE A 59 -14.73 1.10 12.79
CA ILE A 59 -15.60 2.28 12.85
C ILE A 59 -17.05 1.80 12.83
N ARG A 60 -17.82 2.11 13.87
CA ARG A 60 -19.24 1.79 13.94
C ARG A 60 -20.04 2.99 13.44
N GLY A 61 -20.73 2.78 12.31
CA GLY A 61 -21.61 3.77 11.70
C GLY A 61 -22.97 3.15 11.34
N SER A 62 -23.92 4.01 10.93
CA SER A 62 -25.16 3.54 10.30
C SER A 62 -24.87 2.76 9.02
N LEU A 63 -25.74 1.80 8.67
CA LEU A 63 -25.65 0.94 7.48
C LEU A 63 -24.94 1.62 6.30
N TYR A 64 -23.68 1.25 6.09
CA TYR A 64 -22.92 1.65 4.92
C TYR A 64 -23.57 0.96 3.72
N ARG A 65 -23.96 1.74 2.71
CA ARG A 65 -24.41 1.16 1.45
C ARG A 65 -23.16 0.92 0.62
N ASP A 66 -22.87 -0.34 0.32
CA ASP A 66 -21.75 -0.68 -0.57
C ASP A 66 -21.94 0.04 -1.91
N VAL A 67 -21.02 0.96 -2.21
CA VAL A 67 -20.97 1.61 -3.51
C VAL A 67 -20.08 0.75 -4.40
N LEU A 68 -20.72 0.02 -5.31
CA LEU A 68 -19.99 -0.70 -6.36
C LEU A 68 -19.32 0.34 -7.28
N GLY A 69 -18.00 0.28 -7.34
CA GLY A 69 -17.15 1.10 -8.20
C GLY A 69 -16.34 0.26 -9.18
N THR A 70 -15.23 0.83 -9.66
CA THR A 70 -14.22 0.12 -10.46
C THR A 70 -12.93 -0.01 -9.65
N ALA A 71 -12.24 -1.13 -9.81
CA ALA A 71 -10.92 -1.38 -9.25
C ALA A 71 -9.89 -1.48 -10.37
N ARG A 72 -8.65 -1.06 -10.10
CA ARG A 72 -7.54 -1.14 -11.05
C ARG A 72 -6.62 -2.29 -10.66
N ILE A 73 -6.41 -3.25 -11.56
CA ILE A 73 -5.54 -4.40 -11.33
C ILE A 73 -4.41 -4.36 -12.36
N ALA A 74 -3.18 -4.39 -11.87
CA ALA A 74 -2.00 -4.52 -12.70
C ALA A 74 -1.63 -6.01 -12.86
N ASP A 75 -1.47 -6.45 -14.11
CA ASP A 75 -0.90 -7.76 -14.42
C ASP A 75 0.63 -7.68 -14.29
N TRP A 76 1.12 -8.12 -13.14
CA TRP A 76 2.54 -8.06 -12.80
C TRP A 76 3.37 -9.11 -13.54
N ASP A 77 2.78 -10.23 -13.94
CA ASP A 77 3.48 -11.32 -14.62
C ASP A 77 3.74 -10.97 -16.08
N MET A 78 2.76 -10.37 -16.75
CA MET A 78 2.94 -9.82 -18.10
C MET A 78 4.01 -8.73 -18.15
N ARG A 79 4.14 -7.92 -17.08
CA ARG A 79 5.19 -6.92 -16.96
C ARG A 79 6.57 -7.56 -16.81
N LYS A 80 6.74 -8.55 -15.92
CA LYS A 80 8.01 -9.25 -15.69
C LYS A 80 8.51 -9.91 -16.98
N CYS A 81 7.63 -10.62 -17.70
CA CYS A 81 7.95 -11.27 -18.97
C CYS A 81 8.38 -10.28 -20.07
N THR A 82 7.81 -9.06 -20.10
CA THR A 82 8.20 -8.03 -21.08
C THR A 82 9.54 -7.38 -20.73
N GLN A 83 9.83 -7.17 -19.43
CA GLN A 83 11.11 -6.60 -18.99
C GLN A 83 12.29 -7.55 -19.24
N GLU A 84 12.11 -8.86 -18.99
CA GLU A 84 13.12 -9.89 -19.28
C GLU A 84 13.48 -9.95 -20.79
N GLN A 85 12.58 -9.51 -21.67
CA GLN A 85 12.83 -9.42 -23.12
C GLN A 85 13.51 -8.11 -23.54
N GLU A 86 13.36 -7.03 -22.77
CA GLU A 86 13.91 -5.69 -23.07
C GLU A 86 15.31 -5.47 -22.45
N GLU A 87 15.71 -6.23 -21.42
CA GLU A 87 17.03 -6.13 -20.73
C GLU A 87 18.26 -6.62 -21.55
N VAL A 88 18.14 -6.79 -22.86
CA VAL A 88 19.25 -7.26 -23.72
C VAL A 88 20.17 -6.13 -24.21
N TYR A 89 19.89 -4.85 -23.93
CA TYR A 89 20.69 -3.75 -24.45
C TYR A 89 21.02 -2.66 -23.41
N GLU A 90 22.28 -2.22 -23.48
CA GLU A 90 22.90 -1.00 -22.90
C GLU A 90 23.71 -1.17 -21.60
N GLU A 91 24.93 -1.69 -21.76
CA GLU A 91 26.09 -1.25 -20.96
C GLU A 91 26.68 0.01 -21.62
N GLU A 92 27.16 0.95 -20.79
CA GLU A 92 27.90 2.20 -21.06
C GLU A 92 27.09 3.53 -21.11
N SER A 93 27.04 4.27 -19.99
CA SER A 93 27.37 5.71 -19.97
C SER A 93 27.61 6.28 -18.56
N GLU A 94 28.35 7.40 -18.50
CA GLU A 94 29.04 7.98 -17.35
C GLU A 94 28.15 8.76 -16.34
N GLN A 95 28.64 8.87 -15.11
CA GLN A 95 27.95 9.23 -13.85
C GLN A 95 27.40 10.68 -13.73
N ALA A 96 27.24 11.44 -14.82
CA ALA A 96 26.74 12.83 -14.77
C ALA A 96 25.26 12.99 -15.19
N GLU A 97 24.65 11.99 -15.83
CA GLU A 97 23.27 12.03 -16.33
C GLU A 97 22.24 11.35 -15.40
N THR A 98 22.65 10.96 -14.19
CA THR A 98 21.89 10.04 -13.34
C THR A 98 20.48 10.54 -12.98
N GLN A 99 20.29 11.86 -12.77
CA GLN A 99 18.96 12.40 -12.49
C GLN A 99 18.02 12.35 -13.69
N GLN A 100 18.52 12.65 -14.90
CA GLN A 100 17.71 12.56 -16.12
C GLN A 100 17.33 11.10 -16.40
N ILE A 101 18.31 10.20 -16.27
CA ILE A 101 18.12 8.75 -16.38
C ILE A 101 17.03 8.26 -15.42
N TYR A 102 17.06 8.66 -14.13
CA TYR A 102 16.01 8.24 -13.19
C TYR A 102 14.63 8.82 -13.52
N THR A 103 14.55 10.06 -14.02
CA THR A 103 13.26 10.64 -14.41
C THR A 103 12.67 10.00 -15.66
N GLU A 104 13.52 9.59 -16.60
CA GLU A 104 13.12 8.87 -17.81
C GLU A 104 12.70 7.44 -17.48
N TRP A 105 13.53 6.74 -16.70
CA TRP A 105 13.19 5.43 -16.17
C TRP A 105 11.86 5.45 -15.41
N ALA A 106 11.65 6.38 -14.48
CA ALA A 106 10.40 6.49 -13.73
C ALA A 106 9.18 6.76 -14.63
N ARG A 107 9.38 7.55 -15.71
CA ARG A 107 8.33 7.81 -16.71
C ARG A 107 7.99 6.53 -17.47
N ASP A 108 8.98 5.74 -17.85
CA ASP A 108 8.75 4.49 -18.58
C ASP A 108 8.16 3.40 -17.69
N GLN A 109 8.57 3.31 -16.42
CA GLN A 109 7.92 2.47 -15.42
C GLN A 109 6.44 2.83 -15.26
N LYS A 110 6.10 4.12 -15.25
CA LYS A 110 4.71 4.58 -15.18
C LYS A 110 3.90 4.20 -16.42
N LYS A 111 4.47 4.34 -17.62
CA LYS A 111 3.81 3.93 -18.87
C LYS A 111 3.59 2.41 -18.90
N ALA A 112 4.59 1.64 -18.52
CA ALA A 112 4.49 0.18 -18.44
C ALA A 112 3.38 -0.23 -17.46
N LEU A 113 3.36 0.35 -16.26
CA LEU A 113 2.30 0.09 -15.29
C LEU A 113 0.92 0.38 -15.87
N GLN A 114 0.75 1.53 -16.53
CA GLN A 114 -0.53 1.88 -17.17
C GLN A 114 -0.95 0.89 -18.27
N LYS A 115 0.01 0.39 -19.06
CA LYS A 115 -0.23 -0.59 -20.14
C LYS A 115 -0.76 -1.92 -19.60
N PHE A 116 -0.24 -2.36 -18.46
CA PHE A 116 -0.61 -3.64 -17.85
C PHE A 116 -1.69 -3.50 -16.77
N THR A 117 -2.22 -2.30 -16.54
CA THR A 117 -3.31 -2.08 -15.57
C THR A 117 -4.66 -2.06 -16.29
N GLN A 118 -5.56 -2.94 -15.86
CA GLN A 118 -6.95 -2.98 -16.34
C GLN A 118 -7.89 -2.45 -15.26
N GLU A 119 -9.04 -1.92 -15.69
CA GLU A 119 -10.13 -1.55 -14.78
C GLU A 119 -11.20 -2.64 -14.81
N ILE A 120 -11.53 -3.18 -13.65
CA ILE A 120 -12.58 -4.17 -13.49
C ILE A 120 -13.72 -3.61 -12.63
N ALA A 121 -14.94 -4.06 -12.89
CA ALA A 121 -16.08 -3.72 -12.05
C ALA A 121 -15.98 -4.48 -10.72
N THR A 122 -16.13 -3.76 -9.61
CA THR A 122 -16.25 -4.39 -8.29
C THR A 122 -17.61 -5.05 -8.13
N THR A 123 -17.66 -6.15 -7.38
CA THR A 123 -18.89 -6.89 -7.11
C THR A 123 -19.18 -6.89 -5.62
N SER A 124 -20.37 -7.33 -5.22
CA SER A 124 -20.70 -7.50 -3.79
C SER A 124 -19.81 -8.51 -3.06
N GLN A 125 -19.08 -9.37 -3.80
CA GLN A 125 -18.10 -10.30 -3.24
C GLN A 125 -16.68 -9.73 -3.23
N THR A 126 -16.40 -8.73 -4.08
CA THR A 126 -15.07 -8.13 -4.26
C THR A 126 -15.21 -6.61 -4.36
N LEU A 127 -15.61 -6.00 -3.25
CA LEU A 127 -15.82 -4.54 -3.16
C LEU A 127 -14.52 -3.75 -3.29
N TYR A 128 -13.41 -4.36 -2.89
CA TYR A 128 -12.08 -3.79 -2.96
C TYR A 128 -11.10 -4.83 -3.51
N VAL A 129 -10.24 -4.40 -4.42
CA VAL A 129 -9.12 -5.20 -4.91
C VAL A 129 -7.87 -4.36 -4.70
N ASP A 130 -6.89 -4.92 -4.01
CA ASP A 130 -5.58 -4.31 -3.89
C ASP A 130 -4.88 -4.35 -5.27
N ALA A 131 -4.44 -3.18 -5.73
CA ALA A 131 -3.75 -3.04 -7.02
C ALA A 131 -2.38 -3.74 -7.04
N ALA A 132 -1.84 -4.08 -5.86
CA ALA A 132 -0.60 -4.83 -5.70
C ALA A 132 -0.82 -6.36 -5.60
N LEU A 133 -2.05 -6.86 -5.75
CA LEU A 133 -2.29 -8.30 -5.81
C LEU A 133 -1.62 -8.88 -7.05
N GLU A 134 -0.62 -9.73 -6.84
CA GLU A 134 -0.12 -10.62 -7.88
C GLU A 134 -1.23 -11.62 -8.23
N THR A 135 -1.60 -11.70 -9.50
CA THR A 135 -2.53 -12.71 -10.00
C THR A 135 -1.80 -14.05 -10.03
N SER A 136 -1.65 -14.71 -8.88
CA SER A 136 -1.17 -16.08 -8.87
C SER A 136 -2.21 -16.95 -9.59
N GLU A 137 -1.90 -17.39 -10.81
CA GLU A 137 -2.71 -18.39 -11.51
C GLU A 137 -2.84 -19.63 -10.62
N THR A 138 -4.06 -19.93 -10.22
CA THR A 138 -4.41 -21.20 -9.60
C THR A 138 -4.35 -22.26 -10.71
N GLN A 139 -3.29 -23.06 -10.74
CA GLN A 139 -3.25 -24.32 -11.50
C GLN A 139 -3.95 -25.43 -10.72
#